data_AF-A0A2E0VST6-F1
#
_entry.id   AF-A0A2E0VST6-F1
#
_cell.length_a   1.000
_cell.length_b   1.000
_cell.length_c   1.000
_cell.angle_alpha   90.00
_cell.angle_beta   90.00
_cell.angle_gamma   90.00
#
_symmetry.space_group_name_H-M   'P 1'
#
loop_
_entity.id
_entity.type
_entity.pdbx_description
1 polymer ?
#
loop_
_entity_poly.entity_id
_entity_poly.type
_entity_poly.pdbx_seq_one_letter_code
_entity_poly.pdbx_strand_id
1 'polypeptide(L)'
;MNTFSQPLDFTKLIDPVNDLERELLALPEFQRGYNWGKPRFGHPEGLVGLHVIEVLKNIDDLPFDNDFLEDLRLIAIAHDTFKYKEFELLKNGKPKIHHGLIARRFLEDYIFDEKLLDIIERHDEAFHIWRTHHVFNNPELAAKKLDALASDYTLHHDLYCNFFRVDTYTGDKLQAPFLWFQQEMEFRGIEF
;
A
#
# COMPACT_ATOMS: atom_id res chain seq x y z
N MET A 1 -10.01 20.48 16.67
CA MET A 1 -10.39 20.24 15.26
C MET A 1 -9.27 20.78 14.41
N ASN A 2 -8.40 19.92 13.86
CA ASN A 2 -7.58 20.32 12.70
C ASN A 2 -8.19 19.62 11.50
N THR A 3 -9.22 20.25 10.97
CA THR A 3 -9.79 19.96 9.67
C THR A 3 -9.14 20.96 8.73
N PHE A 4 -8.41 20.49 7.72
CA PHE A 4 -8.11 21.36 6.58
C PHE A 4 -9.42 22.03 6.17
N SER A 5 -9.46 23.36 6.16
CA SER A 5 -10.70 24.12 5.95
C SER A 5 -11.27 23.94 4.53
N GLN A 6 -10.46 23.38 3.63
CA GLN A 6 -10.84 22.92 2.30
C GLN A 6 -10.06 21.64 1.94
N PRO A 7 -10.61 20.77 1.07
CA PRO A 7 -9.87 19.64 0.51
C PRO A 7 -8.57 20.11 -0.16
N LEU A 8 -7.51 19.32 -0.01
CA LEU A 8 -6.26 19.53 -0.73
C LEU A 8 -6.40 19.02 -2.16
N ASP A 9 -5.81 19.77 -3.10
CA ASP A 9 -5.73 19.40 -4.51
C ASP A 9 -4.46 18.60 -4.77
N PHE A 10 -4.54 17.28 -4.61
CA PHE A 10 -3.39 16.39 -4.77
C PHE A 10 -2.89 16.29 -6.22
N THR A 11 -3.67 16.72 -7.21
CA THR A 11 -3.21 16.80 -8.61
C THR A 11 -2.11 17.84 -8.82
N LYS A 12 -1.97 18.78 -7.88
CA LYS A 12 -0.90 19.80 -7.86
C LYS A 12 0.23 19.48 -6.90
N LEU A 13 0.01 18.54 -5.97
CA LEU A 13 1.00 18.17 -4.95
C LEU A 13 1.83 16.96 -5.35
N ILE A 14 1.28 16.11 -6.20
CA ILE A 14 1.99 15.00 -6.84
C ILE A 14 2.30 15.43 -8.27
N ASP A 15 3.54 15.20 -8.69
CA ASP A 15 3.96 15.39 -10.08
C ASP A 15 3.78 14.06 -10.82
N PRO A 16 2.66 13.85 -11.57
CA PRO A 16 2.42 12.61 -12.27
C PRO A 16 3.38 12.46 -13.45
N VAL A 17 4.04 11.30 -13.55
CA VAL A 17 5.09 11.07 -14.55
C VAL A 17 4.56 10.51 -15.87
N ASN A 18 3.32 10.01 -15.88
CA ASN A 18 2.65 9.50 -17.08
C ASN A 18 1.15 9.86 -17.09
N ASP A 19 0.48 9.55 -18.20
CA ASP A 19 -0.94 9.89 -18.40
C ASP A 19 -1.87 9.10 -17.47
N LEU A 20 -1.51 7.85 -17.14
CA LEU A 20 -2.29 7.01 -16.24
C LEU A 20 -2.30 7.58 -14.81
N GLU A 21 -1.14 7.97 -14.26
CA GLU A 21 -1.06 8.65 -12.97
C GLU A 21 -1.92 9.92 -12.95
N ARG A 22 -1.83 10.72 -14.02
CA ARG A 22 -2.61 11.96 -14.16
C ARG A 22 -4.10 11.69 -14.20
N GLU A 23 -4.53 10.69 -14.95
CA GLU A 23 -5.92 10.28 -15.06
C GLU A 23 -6.45 9.79 -13.70
N LEU A 24 -5.75 8.84 -13.06
CA LEU A 24 -6.15 8.29 -11.76
C LEU A 24 -6.28 9.39 -10.71
N LEU A 25 -5.28 10.29 -10.61
CA LEU A 25 -5.33 11.40 -9.66
C LEU A 25 -6.52 12.32 -9.92
N ALA A 26 -6.98 12.50 -11.15
CA ALA A 26 -8.14 13.34 -11.45
C ALA A 26 -9.50 12.69 -11.10
N LEU A 27 -9.54 11.37 -10.87
CA LEU A 27 -10.79 10.66 -10.60
C LEU A 27 -11.41 11.08 -9.26
N PRO A 28 -12.75 11.23 -9.18
CA PRO A 28 -13.43 11.57 -7.93
C PRO A 28 -13.14 10.61 -6.76
N GLU A 29 -12.96 9.33 -7.05
CA GLU A 29 -12.61 8.29 -6.08
C GLU A 29 -11.25 8.54 -5.44
N PHE A 30 -10.25 8.90 -6.25
CA PHE A 30 -8.91 9.24 -5.78
C PHE A 30 -8.91 10.56 -5.01
N GLN A 31 -9.55 11.59 -5.56
CA GLN A 31 -9.68 12.89 -4.88
C GLN A 31 -10.33 12.76 -3.49
N ARG A 32 -11.38 11.94 -3.37
CA ARG A 32 -12.03 11.65 -2.09
C ARG A 32 -11.15 10.80 -1.19
N GLY A 33 -10.53 9.75 -1.72
CA GLY A 33 -9.66 8.84 -0.98
C GLY A 33 -8.49 9.57 -0.35
N TYR A 34 -7.82 10.44 -1.13
CA TYR A 34 -6.63 11.16 -0.69
C TYR A 34 -6.95 12.19 0.39
N ASN A 35 -8.15 12.79 0.33
CA ASN A 35 -8.65 13.70 1.34
C ASN A 35 -9.30 12.98 2.55
N TRP A 36 -9.22 11.65 2.62
CA TRP A 36 -9.74 10.88 3.75
C TRP A 36 -8.66 10.57 4.77
N GLY A 37 -9.06 10.60 6.04
CA GLY A 37 -8.26 10.16 7.18
C GLY A 37 -8.05 11.27 8.22
N LYS A 38 -7.44 10.86 9.34
CA LYS A 38 -7.00 11.74 10.43
C LYS A 38 -5.69 11.19 10.99
N PRO A 39 -4.83 12.07 11.57
CA PRO A 39 -3.60 11.65 12.21
C PRO A 39 -3.84 10.50 13.19
N ARG A 40 -3.05 9.44 13.07
CA ARG A 40 -3.11 8.23 13.91
C ARG A 40 -1.73 7.59 14.01
N PHE A 41 -1.54 6.70 14.98
CA PHE A 41 -0.29 5.96 15.09
C PHE A 41 0.03 5.19 13.79
N GLY A 42 1.26 5.32 13.29
CA GLY A 42 1.71 4.77 12.01
C GLY A 42 1.28 5.56 10.76
N HIS A 43 0.44 6.57 10.92
CA HIS A 43 -0.03 7.49 9.87
C HIS A 43 -0.24 8.90 10.46
N PRO A 44 0.85 9.56 10.94
CA PRO A 44 0.78 10.88 11.59
C PRO A 44 0.30 12.00 10.64
N GLU A 45 0.56 11.87 9.35
CA GLU A 45 0.13 12.76 8.27
C GLU A 45 -1.40 12.88 8.19
N GLY A 46 -2.06 11.77 8.52
CA GLY A 46 -3.49 11.67 8.68
C GLY A 46 -4.28 11.47 7.39
N LEU A 47 -4.02 12.29 6.37
CA LEU A 47 -4.65 12.16 5.05
C LEU A 47 -3.93 11.10 4.21
N VAL A 48 -4.68 10.21 3.58
CA VAL A 48 -4.11 9.18 2.68
C VAL A 48 -3.21 9.80 1.61
N GLY A 49 -3.60 10.93 1.01
CA GLY A 49 -2.78 11.55 -0.03
C GLY A 49 -1.44 12.08 0.47
N LEU A 50 -1.34 12.47 1.74
CA LEU A 50 -0.05 12.85 2.34
C LEU A 50 0.83 11.63 2.57
N HIS A 51 0.24 10.49 2.95
CA HIS A 51 0.95 9.21 3.07
C HIS A 51 1.52 8.79 1.71
N VAL A 52 0.70 8.87 0.67
CA VAL A 52 1.14 8.58 -0.72
C VAL A 52 2.32 9.47 -1.12
N ILE A 53 2.32 10.77 -0.77
CA ILE A 53 3.46 11.66 -1.05
C ILE A 53 4.73 11.19 -0.33
N GLU A 54 4.63 10.74 0.92
CA GLU A 54 5.78 10.18 1.64
C GLU A 54 6.31 8.90 0.97
N VAL A 55 5.42 8.00 0.54
CA VAL A 55 5.80 6.77 -0.17
C VAL A 55 6.45 7.09 -1.53
N LEU A 56 5.89 8.03 -2.29
CA LEU A 56 6.48 8.50 -3.55
C LEU A 56 7.88 9.11 -3.32
N LYS A 57 8.05 9.88 -2.24
CA LYS A 57 9.36 10.40 -1.88
C LYS A 57 10.36 9.27 -1.54
N ASN A 58 9.92 8.23 -0.85
CA ASN A 58 10.75 7.06 -0.57
C ASN A 58 11.15 6.33 -1.86
N ILE A 59 10.26 6.29 -2.86
CA ILE A 59 10.56 5.74 -4.19
C ILE A 59 11.66 6.56 -4.87
N ASP A 60 11.59 7.90 -4.80
CA ASP A 60 12.58 8.79 -5.41
C ASP A 60 13.94 8.77 -4.69
N ASP A 61 13.96 8.57 -3.37
CA ASP A 61 15.17 8.64 -2.54
C ASP A 61 15.97 7.31 -2.51
N LEU A 62 15.31 6.17 -2.71
CA LEU A 62 15.94 4.86 -2.57
C LEU A 62 16.43 4.32 -3.92
N PRO A 63 17.56 3.59 -3.95
CA PRO A 63 18.08 3.02 -5.18
C PRO A 63 17.23 1.82 -5.60
N PHE A 64 16.50 1.96 -6.70
CA PHE A 64 15.84 0.88 -7.41
C PHE A 64 16.40 0.78 -8.83
N ASP A 65 16.33 -0.40 -9.43
CA ASP A 65 16.50 -0.52 -10.87
C ASP A 65 15.37 0.26 -11.56
N ASN A 66 15.71 1.00 -12.62
CA ASN A 66 14.76 1.89 -13.32
C ASN A 66 13.47 1.17 -13.76
N ASP A 67 13.54 -0.15 -13.96
CA ASP A 67 12.44 -0.98 -14.44
C ASP A 67 11.26 -1.08 -13.46
N PHE A 68 11.44 -0.73 -12.17
CA PHE A 68 10.37 -0.77 -11.16
C PHE A 68 9.77 0.59 -10.80
N LEU A 69 10.33 1.70 -11.27
CA LEU A 69 9.94 3.03 -10.78
C LEU A 69 8.47 3.36 -11.10
N GLU A 70 8.05 3.17 -12.35
CA GLU A 70 6.66 3.44 -12.76
C GLU A 70 5.66 2.52 -12.04
N ASP A 71 6.02 1.24 -11.90
CA ASP A 71 5.21 0.24 -11.20
C ASP A 71 5.02 0.59 -9.72
N LEU A 72 6.12 0.90 -9.01
CA LEU A 72 6.08 1.29 -7.60
C LEU A 72 5.23 2.54 -7.38
N ARG A 73 5.33 3.52 -8.28
CA ARG A 73 4.54 4.76 -8.19
C ARG A 73 3.05 4.50 -8.42
N LEU A 74 2.68 3.68 -9.39
CA LEU A 74 1.28 3.32 -9.62
C LEU A 74 0.69 2.57 -8.42
N ILE A 75 1.44 1.62 -7.85
CA ILE A 75 1.03 0.92 -6.63
C ILE A 75 0.89 1.92 -5.47
N ALA A 76 1.86 2.81 -5.28
CA ALA A 76 1.82 3.84 -4.23
C ALA A 76 0.59 4.75 -4.37
N ILE A 77 0.30 5.20 -5.59
CA ILE A 77 -0.87 6.03 -5.89
C ILE A 77 -2.18 5.32 -5.54
N ALA A 78 -2.24 4.00 -5.72
CA ALA A 78 -3.47 3.21 -5.57
C ALA A 78 -3.72 2.63 -4.17
N HIS A 79 -2.69 2.05 -3.53
CA HIS A 79 -2.82 1.03 -2.49
C HIS A 79 -3.81 1.39 -1.36
N ASP A 80 -3.71 2.62 -0.85
CA ASP A 80 -4.49 3.10 0.32
C ASP A 80 -5.74 3.91 -0.05
N THR A 81 -5.92 4.23 -1.34
CA THR A 81 -6.95 5.18 -1.82
C THR A 81 -8.34 4.85 -1.32
N PHE A 82 -8.67 3.56 -1.22
CA PHE A 82 -10.02 3.10 -0.91
C PHE A 82 -10.28 2.80 0.57
N LYS A 83 -9.38 3.20 1.48
CA LYS A 83 -9.60 3.07 2.94
C LYS A 83 -10.91 3.70 3.41
N TYR A 84 -11.35 4.79 2.77
CA TYR A 84 -12.64 5.42 3.06
C TYR A 84 -13.85 4.51 2.74
N LYS A 85 -13.80 3.73 1.64
CA LYS A 85 -14.86 2.80 1.27
C LYS A 85 -14.93 1.64 2.24
N GLU A 86 -13.78 1.07 2.65
CA GLU A 86 -13.72 0.05 3.71
C GLU A 86 -14.40 0.55 4.99
N PHE A 87 -14.05 1.77 5.43
CA PHE A 87 -14.67 2.38 6.62
C PHE A 87 -16.18 2.57 6.47
N GLU A 88 -16.65 3.05 5.32
CA GLU A 88 -18.08 3.28 5.06
C GLU A 88 -18.89 1.98 5.03
N LEU A 89 -18.34 0.91 4.44
CA LEU A 89 -18.96 -0.41 4.46
C LEU A 89 -19.19 -0.88 5.90
N LEU A 90 -18.15 -0.81 6.74
CA LEU A 90 -18.22 -1.19 8.15
C LEU A 90 -19.22 -0.33 8.93
N LYS A 91 -19.18 0.99 8.75
CA LYS A 91 -20.09 1.92 9.42
C LYS A 91 -21.57 1.64 9.09
N ASN A 92 -21.83 1.15 7.88
CA ASN A 92 -23.18 0.83 7.41
C ASN A 92 -23.60 -0.64 7.72
N GLY A 93 -22.83 -1.36 8.55
CA GLY A 93 -23.15 -2.74 8.94
C GLY A 93 -23.01 -3.76 7.80
N LYS A 94 -22.30 -3.42 6.72
CA LYS A 94 -22.01 -4.35 5.62
C LYS A 94 -20.81 -5.25 5.99
N PRO A 95 -20.66 -6.42 5.35
CA PRO A 95 -19.47 -7.25 5.52
C PRO A 95 -18.19 -6.45 5.27
N LYS A 96 -17.15 -6.76 6.04
CA LYS A 96 -15.83 -6.16 5.86
C LYS A 96 -15.25 -6.56 4.50
N ILE A 97 -14.91 -5.58 3.68
CA ILE A 97 -14.13 -5.76 2.45
C ILE A 97 -12.88 -4.90 2.61
N HIS A 98 -11.71 -5.52 2.45
CA HIS A 98 -10.42 -4.83 2.58
C HIS A 98 -10.24 -3.81 1.45
N HIS A 99 -9.70 -2.63 1.77
CA HIS A 99 -9.49 -1.56 0.81
C HIS A 99 -8.61 -1.98 -0.39
N GLY A 100 -7.60 -2.84 -0.20
CA GLY A 100 -6.81 -3.40 -1.30
C GLY A 100 -7.66 -4.11 -2.36
N LEU A 101 -8.57 -5.00 -1.96
CA LEU A 101 -9.49 -5.67 -2.89
C LEU A 101 -10.47 -4.69 -3.56
N ILE A 102 -10.87 -3.63 -2.86
CA ILE A 102 -11.70 -2.56 -3.46
C ILE A 102 -10.88 -1.80 -4.52
N ALA A 103 -9.61 -1.51 -4.23
CA ALA A 103 -8.69 -0.83 -5.12
C ALA A 103 -8.44 -1.66 -6.38
N ARG A 104 -8.11 -2.95 -6.23
CA ARG A 104 -7.95 -3.89 -7.34
C ARG A 104 -9.15 -3.85 -8.29
N ARG A 105 -10.36 -4.12 -7.77
CA ARG A 105 -11.58 -4.16 -8.59
C ARG A 105 -11.89 -2.85 -9.29
N PHE A 106 -11.50 -1.73 -8.70
CA PHE A 106 -11.66 -0.43 -9.35
C PHE A 106 -10.65 -0.24 -10.48
N LEU A 107 -9.42 -0.72 -10.30
CA LEU A 107 -8.32 -0.54 -11.23
C LEU A 107 -8.27 -1.56 -12.36
N GLU A 108 -9.07 -2.63 -12.31
CA GLU A 108 -9.25 -3.58 -13.42
C GLU A 108 -9.68 -2.90 -14.75
N ASP A 109 -10.35 -1.74 -14.67
CA ASP A 109 -10.73 -0.95 -15.85
C ASP A 109 -9.61 -0.04 -16.39
N TYR A 110 -8.50 0.12 -15.66
CA TYR A 110 -7.41 1.07 -15.95
C TYR A 110 -6.03 0.43 -16.10
N ILE A 111 -5.79 -0.68 -15.40
CA ILE A 111 -4.50 -1.38 -15.33
C ILE A 111 -4.69 -2.80 -15.87
N PHE A 112 -3.94 -3.12 -16.94
CA PHE A 112 -3.96 -4.46 -17.55
C PHE A 112 -2.87 -5.39 -17.00
N ASP A 113 -1.87 -4.84 -16.32
CA ASP A 113 -0.81 -5.64 -15.70
C ASP A 113 -1.31 -6.23 -14.37
N GLU A 114 -1.66 -7.51 -14.42
CA GLU A 114 -2.15 -8.29 -13.27
C GLU A 114 -1.18 -8.27 -12.08
N LYS A 115 0.13 -8.18 -12.33
CA LYS A 115 1.14 -8.06 -11.28
C LYS A 115 0.88 -6.85 -10.38
N LEU A 116 0.54 -5.70 -10.97
CA LEU A 116 0.27 -4.47 -10.22
C LEU A 116 -1.03 -4.61 -9.41
N LEU A 117 -2.06 -5.19 -10.03
CA LEU A 117 -3.35 -5.44 -9.38
C LEU A 117 -3.20 -6.41 -8.18
N ASP A 118 -2.38 -7.45 -8.31
CA ASP A 118 -2.07 -8.40 -7.24
C ASP A 118 -1.39 -7.72 -6.06
N ILE A 119 -0.37 -6.89 -6.32
CA ILE A 119 0.36 -6.18 -5.26
C ILE A 119 -0.54 -5.14 -4.59
N ILE A 120 -1.33 -4.38 -5.36
CA ILE A 120 -2.29 -3.42 -4.81
C ILE A 120 -3.30 -4.10 -3.87
N GLU A 121 -3.82 -5.27 -4.25
CA GLU A 121 -4.74 -6.01 -3.39
C GLU A 121 -4.05 -6.46 -2.09
N ARG A 122 -2.83 -6.96 -2.19
CA ARG A 122 -2.16 -7.74 -1.15
C ARG A 122 -1.09 -6.98 -0.38
N HIS A 123 -0.90 -5.69 -0.64
CA HIS A 123 0.20 -4.89 -0.05
C HIS A 123 0.31 -4.97 1.49
N ASP A 124 -0.82 -5.11 2.19
CA ASP A 124 -0.90 -5.20 3.65
C ASP A 124 -0.58 -6.61 4.20
N GLU A 125 -0.41 -7.63 3.34
CA GLU A 125 -0.33 -9.04 3.71
C GLU A 125 0.89 -9.33 4.60
N ALA A 126 2.08 -8.79 4.26
CA ALA A 126 3.29 -8.94 5.07
C ALA A 126 3.10 -8.39 6.50
N PHE A 127 2.49 -7.22 6.62
CA PHE A 127 2.16 -6.63 7.92
C PHE A 127 1.15 -7.48 8.70
N HIS A 128 0.13 -8.02 8.03
CA HIS A 128 -0.85 -8.90 8.67
C HIS A 128 -0.25 -10.23 9.14
N ILE A 129 0.71 -10.80 8.40
CA ILE A 129 1.46 -11.98 8.82
C ILE A 129 2.31 -11.64 10.05
N TRP A 130 3.04 -10.53 10.03
CA TRP A 130 3.83 -10.08 11.18
C TRP A 130 2.97 -9.91 12.44
N ARG A 131 1.77 -9.31 12.32
CA ARG A 131 0.82 -9.19 13.43
C ARG A 131 0.32 -10.55 13.93
N THR A 132 0.10 -11.50 13.03
CA THR A 132 -0.27 -12.88 13.38
C THR A 132 0.81 -13.52 14.24
N HIS A 133 2.08 -13.32 13.88
CA HIS A 133 3.23 -13.81 14.64
C HIS A 133 3.37 -13.10 15.99
N HIS A 134 3.50 -11.77 16.00
CA HIS A 134 3.96 -11.02 17.18
C HIS A 134 2.86 -10.44 18.07
N VAL A 135 1.72 -10.06 17.48
CA VAL A 135 0.62 -9.42 18.22
C VAL A 135 -0.40 -10.46 18.69
N PHE A 136 -0.71 -11.43 17.84
CA PHE A 136 -1.65 -12.50 18.17
C PHE A 136 -0.97 -13.76 18.71
N ASN A 137 0.36 -13.76 18.80
CA ASN A 137 1.17 -14.86 19.32
C ASN A 137 0.84 -16.21 18.68
N ASN A 138 0.65 -16.23 17.36
CA ASN A 138 0.33 -17.42 16.59
C ASN A 138 1.39 -17.65 15.49
N PRO A 139 2.60 -18.08 15.87
CA PRO A 139 3.71 -18.25 14.94
C PRO A 139 3.47 -19.36 13.92
N GLU A 140 2.73 -20.41 14.26
CA GLU A 140 2.41 -21.53 13.34
C GLU A 140 1.53 -21.04 12.17
N LEU A 141 0.47 -20.28 12.46
CA LEU A 141 -0.37 -19.71 11.41
C LEU A 141 0.40 -18.66 10.59
N ALA A 142 1.25 -17.86 11.22
CA ALA A 142 2.07 -16.89 10.53
C ALA A 142 3.04 -17.58 9.56
N ALA A 143 3.73 -18.64 9.99
CA ALA A 143 4.62 -19.44 9.15
C ALA A 143 3.87 -20.02 7.94
N LYS A 144 2.70 -20.63 8.16
CA LYS A 144 1.87 -21.16 7.07
C LYS A 144 1.49 -20.09 6.03
N LYS A 145 1.12 -18.88 6.48
CA LYS A 145 0.78 -17.77 5.58
C LYS A 145 1.99 -17.25 4.84
N LEU A 146 3.14 -17.19 5.51
CA LEU A 146 4.39 -16.73 4.94
C LEU A 146 4.90 -17.70 3.87
N ASP A 147 4.81 -19.00 4.12
CA ASP A 147 5.15 -20.03 3.14
C ASP A 147 4.20 -19.97 1.93
N ALA A 148 2.91 -19.73 2.17
CA ALA A 148 1.94 -19.53 1.08
C ALA A 148 2.31 -18.30 0.23
N LEU A 149 2.61 -17.16 0.85
CA LEU A 149 3.03 -15.93 0.16
C LEU A 149 4.33 -16.11 -0.62
N ALA A 150 5.33 -16.75 -0.02
CA ALA A 150 6.64 -16.99 -0.63
C ALA A 150 6.59 -18.01 -1.78
N SER A 151 5.68 -18.98 -1.72
CA SER A 151 5.52 -20.00 -2.77
C SER A 151 4.56 -19.59 -3.89
N ASP A 152 3.98 -18.39 -3.80
CA ASP A 152 3.00 -17.91 -4.77
C ASP A 152 3.68 -17.42 -6.06
N TYR A 153 3.62 -18.24 -7.10
CA TYR A 153 4.25 -17.96 -8.39
C TYR A 153 3.52 -16.89 -9.22
N THR A 154 2.32 -16.44 -8.82
CA THR A 154 1.64 -15.34 -9.50
C THR A 154 2.09 -13.98 -8.96
N LEU A 155 2.64 -13.94 -7.74
CA LEU A 155 3.14 -12.73 -7.13
C LEU A 155 4.56 -12.42 -7.63
N HIS A 156 4.78 -11.20 -8.09
CA HIS A 156 6.12 -10.71 -8.38
C HIS A 156 6.81 -10.27 -7.08
N HIS A 157 7.55 -11.19 -6.46
CA HIS A 157 8.13 -10.99 -5.12
C HIS A 157 9.03 -9.76 -5.02
N ASP A 158 9.92 -9.51 -5.98
CA ASP A 158 10.85 -8.37 -5.89
C ASP A 158 10.10 -7.02 -5.82
N LEU A 159 9.12 -6.82 -6.70
CA LEU A 159 8.28 -5.62 -6.71
C LEU A 159 7.42 -5.53 -5.44
N TYR A 160 6.88 -6.65 -4.97
CA TYR A 160 6.11 -6.69 -3.72
C TYR A 160 6.98 -6.29 -2.50
N CYS A 161 8.18 -6.87 -2.39
CA CYS A 161 9.13 -6.58 -1.32
C CYS A 161 9.60 -5.11 -1.37
N ASN A 162 9.94 -4.61 -2.56
CA ASN A 162 10.29 -3.21 -2.76
C ASN A 162 9.14 -2.26 -2.41
N PHE A 163 7.90 -2.60 -2.78
CA PHE A 163 6.74 -1.80 -2.40
C PHE A 163 6.54 -1.79 -0.88
N PHE A 164 6.60 -2.97 -0.24
CA PHE A 164 6.46 -3.07 1.22
C PHE A 164 7.54 -2.27 1.96
N ARG A 165 8.76 -2.23 1.41
CA ARG A 165 9.87 -1.41 1.90
C ARG A 165 9.52 0.08 1.84
N VAL A 166 9.15 0.62 0.69
CA VAL A 166 8.86 2.06 0.53
C VAL A 166 7.64 2.50 1.32
N ASP A 167 6.62 1.63 1.45
CA ASP A 167 5.46 1.92 2.28
C ASP A 167 5.81 1.91 3.77
N THR A 168 6.69 1.02 4.21
CA THR A 168 7.07 0.93 5.64
C THR A 168 8.13 1.95 6.04
N TYR A 169 8.91 2.48 5.08
CA TYR A 169 9.94 3.50 5.33
C TYR A 169 9.37 4.91 5.52
N THR A 170 8.18 5.06 6.09
CA THR A 170 7.60 6.37 6.46
C THR A 170 7.92 6.68 7.93
N GLY A 171 8.30 7.93 8.24
CA GLY A 171 9.08 8.31 9.42
C GLY A 171 8.67 7.73 10.78
N ASP A 172 7.36 7.63 11.07
CA ASP A 172 6.85 7.16 12.36
C ASP A 172 6.48 5.65 12.40
N LYS A 173 6.63 4.91 11.28
CA LYS A 173 6.28 3.48 11.24
C LYS A 173 7.35 2.64 11.95
N LEU A 174 6.88 1.71 12.77
CA LEU A 174 7.72 0.66 13.36
C LEU A 174 8.44 -0.07 12.25
N GLN A 175 9.77 -0.13 12.30
CA GLN A 175 10.59 -0.89 11.34
C GLN A 175 10.59 -2.39 11.62
N ALA A 176 10.06 -2.82 12.78
CA ALA A 176 10.03 -4.22 13.18
C ALA A 176 9.30 -5.17 12.20
N PRO A 177 8.14 -4.80 11.61
CA PRO A 177 7.49 -5.65 10.59
C PRO A 177 8.33 -5.79 9.32
N PHE A 178 8.96 -4.70 8.88
CA PHE A 178 9.85 -4.69 7.73
C PHE A 178 11.05 -5.60 7.93
N LEU A 179 11.83 -5.37 8.99
CA LEU A 179 13.05 -6.13 9.27
C LEU A 179 12.75 -7.62 9.49
N TRP A 180 11.64 -7.94 10.16
CA TRP A 180 11.21 -9.33 10.34
C TRP A 180 10.84 -9.97 9.00
N PHE A 181 10.03 -9.30 8.19
CA PHE A 181 9.60 -9.83 6.90
C PHE A 181 10.80 -10.05 5.96
N GLN A 182 11.70 -9.06 5.87
CA GLN A 182 12.94 -9.17 5.11
C GLN A 182 13.73 -10.43 5.50
N GLN A 183 14.00 -10.61 6.80
CA GLN A 183 14.76 -11.76 7.29
C GLN A 183 14.09 -13.10 6.94
N GLU A 184 12.77 -13.17 7.01
CA GLU A 184 12.02 -14.39 6.69
C GLU A 184 12.00 -14.72 5.19
N MET A 185 11.99 -13.70 4.33
CA MET A 185 12.05 -13.86 2.87
C MET A 185 13.47 -14.28 2.44
N GLU A 186 14.51 -13.65 3.00
CA GLU A 186 15.90 -14.02 2.77
C GLU A 186 16.19 -15.47 3.21
N PHE A 187 15.64 -15.89 4.36
CA PHE A 187 15.74 -17.28 4.83
C PHE A 187 15.12 -18.29 3.84
N ARG A 188 14.13 -17.86 3.05
CA ARG A 188 13.47 -18.66 2.01
C ARG A 188 14.12 -18.53 0.63
N GLY A 189 15.23 -17.79 0.53
CA GLY A 189 15.96 -17.58 -0.71
C GLY A 189 15.30 -16.59 -1.67
N ILE A 190 14.43 -15.71 -1.16
CA ILE A 190 13.87 -14.59 -1.92
C ILE A 190 14.67 -13.35 -1.58
N GLU A 191 15.29 -12.73 -2.59
CA GLU A 191 16.10 -11.53 -2.42
C GLU A 191 15.23 -10.30 -2.11
N PHE A 192 15.81 -9.34 -1.39
CA PHE A 192 15.15 -8.15 -0.84
C PHE A 192 15.98 -6.90 -1.11
#